data_AF-A0A7J6HR27-F1
#
_entry.id   AF-A0A7J6HR27-F1
#
_cell.length_a   1.000
_cell.length_b   1.000
_cell.length_c   1.000
_cell.angle_alpha   90.00
_cell.angle_beta   90.00
_cell.angle_gamma   90.00
#
_symmetry.space_group_name_H-M   'P 1'
#
loop_
_entity.id
_entity.type
_entity.pdbx_description
1 polymer ?
#
loop_
_entity_poly.entity_id
_entity_poly.type
_entity_poly.pdbx_seq_one_letter_code
_entity_poly.pdbx_strand_id
1 'polypeptide(L)' 'MERIVWPQKSRKPAWRPRKKRIRSNGEPKVVLKCTRCEKVGHNRRTCNNPQLYKPPKRNNKSNESKKND' A
#
# COMPACT_ATOMS: atom_id res chain seq x y z
N MET A 1 -36.38 36.64 -24.32
CA MET A 1 -35.38 36.65 -23.24
C MET A 1 -34.43 35.49 -23.44
N GLU A 2 -33.20 35.76 -23.85
CA GLU A 2 -32.16 34.74 -23.97
C GLU A 2 -31.63 34.40 -22.58
N ARG A 3 -31.54 33.09 -22.28
CA ARG A 3 -30.98 32.60 -21.03
C ARG A 3 -29.47 32.49 -21.18
N ILE A 4 -28.73 33.38 -20.52
CA ILE A 4 -27.28 33.26 -20.37
C ILE A 4 -26.98 32.11 -19.39
N VAL A 5 -26.31 31.07 -19.89
CA VAL A 5 -25.85 29.93 -19.08
C VAL A 5 -24.37 30.11 -18.76
N TRP A 6 -24.07 30.33 -17.48
CA TRP A 6 -22.69 30.43 -16.99
C TRP A 6 -22.06 29.04 -16.80
N PRO A 7 -20.76 28.87 -17.12
CA PRO A 7 -20.08 27.60 -16.92
C PRO A 7 -20.00 27.23 -15.43
N GLN A 8 -19.92 25.92 -15.17
CA GLN A 8 -19.81 25.41 -13.81
C GLN A 8 -18.49 25.88 -13.18
N LYS A 9 -18.56 26.54 -12.02
CA LYS A 9 -17.40 27.14 -11.32
C LYS A 9 -16.35 26.12 -10.89
N SER A 10 -16.70 24.83 -10.82
CA SER A 10 -15.81 23.76 -10.39
C SER A 10 -15.91 22.54 -11.30
N ARG A 11 -14.81 21.79 -11.42
CA ARG A 11 -14.79 20.54 -12.18
C ARG A 11 -15.54 19.46 -11.41
N LYS A 12 -16.34 18.67 -12.11
CA LYS A 12 -16.96 17.46 -11.55
C LYS A 12 -15.86 16.57 -10.97
N PRO A 13 -15.97 16.09 -9.71
CA PRO A 13 -14.99 15.18 -9.16
C PRO A 13 -14.93 13.92 -10.04
N ALA A 14 -13.77 13.28 -10.09
CA ALA A 14 -13.66 11.98 -10.74
C ALA A 14 -14.64 11.03 -10.03
N TRP A 15 -15.70 10.61 -10.73
CA TRP A 15 -16.73 9.71 -10.23
C TRP A 15 -16.20 8.37 -9.69
N ARG A 16 -14.91 8.08 -9.92
CA ARG A 16 -14.27 6.82 -9.55
C ARG A 16 -14.17 6.67 -8.03
N PRO A 17 -14.85 5.68 -7.43
CA PRO A 17 -14.80 5.47 -5.99
C PRO A 17 -13.37 5.15 -5.53
N ARG A 18 -12.86 5.90 -4.54
CA ARG A 18 -11.51 5.73 -3.98
C ARG A 18 -11.33 4.43 -3.17
N LYS A 19 -12.37 3.60 -3.03
CA LYS A 19 -12.40 2.44 -2.11
C LYS A 19 -11.64 1.22 -2.64
N LYS A 20 -11.61 0.99 -3.96
CA LYS A 20 -10.85 -0.11 -4.57
C LYS A 20 -10.16 0.38 -5.84
N ARG A 21 -8.85 0.64 -5.75
CA ARG A 21 -8.02 0.93 -6.93
C ARG A 21 -7.99 -0.32 -7.82
N ILE A 22 -8.32 -0.16 -9.10
CA ILE A 22 -8.00 -1.16 -10.13
C ILE A 22 -6.52 -0.96 -10.47
N ARG A 23 -5.74 -2.04 -10.44
CA ARG A 23 -4.31 -2.01 -10.78
C ARG A 23 -4.13 -1.84 -12.28
N SER A 24 -3.11 -1.11 -12.69
CA SER A 24 -2.69 -1.06 -14.10
C SER A 24 -1.94 -2.33 -14.50
N ASN A 25 -1.85 -2.58 -15.82
CA ASN A 25 -1.11 -3.72 -16.34
C ASN A 25 0.39 -3.55 -16.01
N GLY A 26 0.99 -4.58 -15.41
CA GLY A 26 2.38 -4.56 -14.96
C GLY A 26 2.60 -4.10 -13.51
N GLU A 27 1.56 -3.66 -12.79
CA GLU A 27 1.70 -3.39 -11.35
C GLU A 27 1.95 -4.67 -10.55
N PRO A 28 3.05 -4.75 -9.76
CA PRO A 28 3.33 -5.94 -8.97
C PRO A 28 2.26 -6.14 -7.89
N LYS A 29 1.90 -7.41 -7.65
CA LYS A 29 1.01 -7.77 -6.54
C LYS A 29 1.76 -7.65 -5.22
N VAL A 30 1.73 -6.46 -4.64
CA VAL A 30 2.22 -6.25 -3.28
C VAL A 30 1.35 -7.04 -2.31
N VAL A 31 1.95 -8.04 -1.68
CA VAL A 31 1.37 -8.77 -0.55
C VAL A 31 1.76 -8.02 0.72
N LEU A 32 0.77 -7.44 1.40
CA LEU A 32 1.01 -6.79 2.68
C LEU A 32 1.40 -7.85 3.71
N LYS A 33 2.65 -7.80 4.18
CA LYS A 33 3.13 -8.63 5.29
C LYS A 33 3.05 -7.81 6.58
N CYS A 34 2.39 -8.35 7.58
CA CYS A 34 2.30 -7.71 8.89
C CYS A 34 3.63 -7.86 9.63
N THR A 35 4.25 -6.77 10.05
CA THR A 35 5.48 -6.83 10.85
C THR A 35 5.24 -7.24 12.31
N ARG A 36 3.99 -7.19 12.80
CA ARG A 36 3.62 -7.65 14.15
C ARG A 36 3.44 -9.18 14.21
N CYS A 37 2.66 -9.79 13.33
CA CYS A 37 2.41 -11.25 13.37
C CYS A 37 3.08 -12.04 12.25
N GLU A 38 3.80 -11.37 11.33
CA GLU A 38 4.47 -11.96 10.16
C GLU A 38 3.55 -12.64 9.14
N LYS A 39 2.23 -12.65 9.38
CA LYS A 39 1.21 -13.14 8.45
C LYS A 39 0.97 -12.13 7.31
N VAL A 40 0.56 -12.65 6.17
CA VAL A 40 0.20 -11.87 4.99
C VAL A 40 -1.27 -11.45 4.99
N GLY A 41 -1.61 -10.45 4.19
CA GLY A 41 -3.00 -10.00 3.96
C GLY A 41 -3.41 -8.77 4.76
N HIS A 42 -2.62 -8.33 5.73
CA HIS A 42 -2.89 -7.13 6.53
C HIS A 42 -1.60 -6.41 6.94
N ASN A 43 -1.73 -5.15 7.38
CA ASN A 43 -0.61 -4.37 7.88
C ASN A 43 -0.58 -4.36 9.42
N ARG A 44 0.50 -3.83 10.02
CA ARG A 44 0.63 -3.72 11.49
C ARG A 44 -0.51 -2.92 12.13
N ARG A 45 -1.03 -1.89 11.43
CA ARG A 45 -2.07 -0.98 11.93
C ARG A 45 -3.42 -1.68 12.08
N THR A 46 -3.73 -2.64 11.22
CA THR A 46 -4.97 -3.42 11.24
C THR A 46 -4.76 -4.83 11.80
N CYS A 47 -3.69 -5.05 12.56
CA CYS A 47 -3.37 -6.37 13.11
C CYS A 47 -4.13 -6.61 14.41
N ASN A 48 -5.03 -7.59 14.40
CA ASN A 48 -5.82 -8.02 15.57
C ASN A 48 -5.04 -8.94 16.52
N ASN A 49 -3.80 -9.31 16.19
CA ASN A 49 -2.99 -10.14 17.07
C ASN A 49 -2.55 -9.31 18.30
N PRO A 50 -2.68 -9.84 19.53
CA PRO A 50 -2.11 -9.19 20.70
C PRO A 50 -0.61 -8.99 20.50
N GLN A 51 -0.06 -7.99 21.18
CA GLN A 51 1.38 -7.73 21.20
C GLN A 51 2.07 -8.90 21.92
N LEU A 52 2.31 -10.00 21.21
CA LEU A 52 3.23 -11.02 21.70
C LEU A 52 4.61 -10.36 21.72
N TYR A 53 5.24 -10.33 22.88
CA TYR A 53 6.62 -9.89 23.02
C TYR A 53 7.47 -10.70 22.02
N LYS A 54 8.01 -10.00 21.02
CA LYS A 54 8.95 -10.59 20.08
C LYS A 54 10.36 -10.29 20.56
N PRO A 55 11.20 -11.30 20.80
CA PRO A 55 12.61 -11.05 21.05
C PRO A 55 13.23 -10.35 19.83
N PRO A 56 14.20 -9.44 20.02
CA PRO A 56 14.82 -8.71 18.92
C PRO A 56 15.46 -9.69 17.92
N LYS A 57 15.11 -9.57 16.63
CA LYS A 57 15.72 -10.38 15.57
C LYS A 57 17.17 -9.92 15.37
N ARG A 58 18.15 -10.77 15.69
CA ARG A 58 19.55 -10.57 15.30
C ARG A 58 19.65 -10.58 13.78
N ASN A 59 20.05 -9.45 13.21
CA ASN A 59 20.34 -9.28 11.79
C ASN A 59 21.77 -9.71 11.52
N ASN A 60 21.96 -10.95 11.05
CA ASN A 60 23.24 -11.36 10.48
C ASN A 60 23.39 -10.66 9.12
N LYS A 61 24.15 -9.57 9.10
CA LYS A 61 24.54 -8.87 7.88
C LYS A 61 25.60 -9.73 7.18
N SER A 62 25.17 -10.67 6.33
CA SER A 62 26.08 -11.35 5.41
C SER A 62 26.57 -10.34 4.38
N ASN A 63 27.67 -9.66 4.69
CA ASN A 63 28.48 -9.00 3.67
C ASN A 63 29.27 -10.10 2.95
N GLU A 64 28.67 -10.76 1.96
CA GLU A 64 29.44 -11.59 1.02
C GLU A 64 30.02 -10.64 -0.04
N SER A 65 31.24 -10.14 0.24
CA SER A 65 32.07 -9.49 -0.76
C SER A 65 32.96 -10.54 -1.41
N LYS A 66 32.85 -10.71 -2.74
CA LYS A 66 33.94 -10.98 -3.72
C LYS A 66 33.64 -12.12 -4.70
N LYS A 67 33.91 -11.77 -5.97
CA LYS A 67 34.37 -12.57 -7.12
C LYS A 67 33.50 -13.73 -7.57
N ASN A 68 33.05 -13.67 -8.82
CA ASN A 68 33.18 -14.79 -9.75
C ASN A 68 33.56 -14.20 -11.13
N ASP A 69 34.44 -14.95 -11.81
CA ASP A 69 35.31 -14.65 -12.96
C ASP A 69 34.73 -13.87 -14.16
#